data_AF-A0A8S0XCS5-F1
#
_entry.id   AF-A0A8S0XCS5-F1
#
_cell.length_a   1.000
_cell.length_b   1.000
_cell.length_c   1.000
_cell.angle_alpha   90.00
_cell.angle_beta   90.00
_cell.angle_gamma   90.00
#
_symmetry.space_group_name_H-M   'P 1'
#
loop_
_entity.id
_entity.type
_entity.pdbx_description
1 polymer ?
#
loop_
_entity_poly.entity_id
_entity_poly.type
_entity_poly.pdbx_seq_one_letter_code
_entity_poly.pdbx_strand_id
1 'polypeptide(L)'
;MRIKVGVALYLVRTSYEQQGYYHWAIVATKEESWQSQPVRVYEIKRGSGGRFIQSFTSERLDKSNALTGIVDLFTTDVYSSFDQILMRVSNIGPEDRGWRFPGRFGPPAGWDCSTWVLQALQRFYNDGAWNVPEEIFLKAYTTILNRGSEMGATPRSAAIRSIPLIRAPRGYGY
;
A
#
# COMPACT_ATOMS: atom_id res chain seq x y z
N MET A 1 -14.41 -15.54 -7.10
CA MET A 1 -13.99 -14.29 -7.77
C MET A 1 -12.62 -13.93 -7.22
N ARG A 2 -11.66 -13.52 -8.05
CA ARG A 2 -10.32 -13.18 -7.56
C ARG A 2 -10.12 -11.67 -7.57
N ILE A 3 -9.63 -11.13 -6.46
CA ILE A 3 -9.30 -9.72 -6.29
C ILE A 3 -7.79 -9.62 -6.17
N LYS A 4 -7.20 -8.80 -7.04
CA LYS A 4 -5.80 -8.43 -7.00
C LYS A 4 -5.62 -7.24 -6.04
N VAL A 5 -4.65 -7.33 -5.15
CA VAL A 5 -4.32 -6.31 -4.14
C VAL A 5 -2.87 -5.88 -4.32
N GLY A 6 -2.62 -4.58 -4.21
CA GLY A 6 -1.30 -3.98 -4.27
C GLY A 6 -1.21 -2.75 -3.38
N VAL A 7 -0.03 -2.13 -3.35
CA VAL A 7 0.20 -0.84 -2.71
C VAL A 7 0.67 0.14 -3.77
N ALA A 8 -0.12 1.18 -4.01
CA ALA A 8 0.28 2.31 -4.82
C ALA A 8 1.08 3.32 -3.99
N LEU A 9 2.06 3.91 -4.64
CA LEU A 9 2.91 4.94 -4.09
C LEU A 9 2.77 6.20 -4.92
N TYR A 10 2.44 7.29 -4.26
CA TYR A 10 2.26 8.61 -4.85
C TYR A 10 3.28 9.61 -4.29
N LEU A 11 3.74 10.53 -5.13
CA LEU A 11 4.44 11.74 -4.71
C LEU A 11 3.45 12.89 -4.67
N VAL A 12 2.97 13.22 -3.48
CA VAL A 12 2.05 14.34 -3.28
C VAL A 12 2.86 15.62 -3.16
N ARG A 13 2.67 16.53 -4.10
CA ARG A 13 3.28 17.86 -4.07
C ARG A 13 2.30 18.81 -3.41
N THR A 14 2.67 19.37 -2.27
CA THR A 14 1.90 20.44 -1.64
C THR A 14 2.54 21.78 -2.00
N SER A 15 1.74 22.85 -2.07
CA SER A 15 2.26 24.20 -2.29
C SER A 15 3.15 24.70 -1.14
N TYR A 16 3.07 24.06 0.03
CA TYR A 16 3.76 24.46 1.25
C TYR A 16 5.07 23.70 1.49
N GLU A 17 5.17 22.45 1.03
CA GLU A 17 6.38 21.64 1.16
C GLU A 17 7.12 21.65 -0.18
N GLN A 18 8.20 22.42 -0.30
CA GLN A 18 8.96 22.55 -1.56
C GLN A 18 9.45 21.21 -2.13
N GLN A 19 9.51 20.15 -1.32
CA GLN A 19 9.95 18.81 -1.72
C GLN A 19 8.79 17.81 -1.96
N GLY A 20 7.56 18.10 -1.53
CA GLY A 20 6.46 17.13 -1.51
C GLY A 20 6.70 15.96 -0.54
N TYR A 21 5.72 15.07 -0.39
CA TYR A 21 5.82 13.88 0.45
C TYR A 21 5.37 12.62 -0.27
N TYR A 22 5.92 11.47 0.13
CA TYR A 22 5.47 10.17 -0.38
C TYR A 22 4.23 9.69 0.37
N HIS A 23 3.24 9.25 -0.38
CA HIS A 23 1.97 8.78 0.12
C HIS A 23 1.71 7.35 -0.33
N TRP A 24 1.29 6.51 0.60
CA TRP A 24 1.00 5.10 0.37
C TRP A 24 -0.50 4.85 0.42
N ALA A 25 -1.01 4.11 -0.56
CA ALA A 25 -2.40 3.68 -0.62
C ALA A 25 -2.49 2.19 -0.97
N ILE A 26 -3.48 1.50 -0.43
CA ILE A 26 -3.84 0.16 -0.87
C ILE A 26 -4.65 0.29 -2.15
N VAL A 27 -4.34 -0.52 -3.15
CA VAL A 27 -5.11 -0.59 -4.39
C VAL A 27 -5.65 -1.99 -4.61
N ALA A 28 -6.87 -2.07 -5.14
CA ALA A 28 -7.49 -3.34 -5.46
C ALA A 28 -8.22 -3.29 -6.81
N THR A 29 -8.14 -4.38 -7.56
CA THR A 29 -8.82 -4.55 -8.85
C THR A 29 -9.23 -6.00 -9.07
N LYS A 30 -10.22 -6.23 -9.94
CA LYS A 30 -10.54 -7.58 -10.46
C LYS A 30 -9.77 -7.91 -11.74
N GLU A 31 -9.14 -6.90 -12.32
CA GLU A 31 -8.39 -7.02 -13.58
C GLU A 31 -7.00 -7.61 -13.35
N GLU A 32 -6.46 -8.29 -14.37
CA GLU A 32 -5.08 -8.78 -14.31
C GLU A 32 -4.05 -7.64 -14.35
N SER A 33 -4.39 -6.56 -15.07
CA SER A 33 -3.55 -5.38 -15.26
C SER A 33 -4.00 -4.21 -14.40
N TRP A 34 -3.03 -3.45 -13.91
CA TRP A 34 -3.25 -2.20 -13.16
C TRP A 34 -3.59 -1.00 -14.08
N GLN A 35 -3.44 -1.14 -15.41
CA GLN A 35 -3.48 -0.02 -16.36
C GLN A 35 -4.79 0.10 -17.14
N SER A 36 -5.66 -0.91 -17.11
CA SER A 36 -6.78 -1.02 -18.05
C SER A 36 -8.10 -0.40 -17.55
N GLN A 37 -8.27 -0.18 -16.24
CA GLN A 37 -9.51 0.30 -15.64
C GLN A 37 -9.28 1.13 -14.37
N PRO A 38 -10.27 1.93 -13.91
CA PRO A 38 -10.23 2.52 -12.59
C PRO A 38 -10.08 1.41 -11.54
N VAL A 39 -9.03 1.50 -10.72
CA VAL A 39 -8.83 0.62 -9.57
C VAL A 39 -9.48 1.25 -8.35
N ARG A 40 -9.81 0.43 -7.34
CA ARG A 40 -10.18 0.96 -6.02
C ARG A 40 -8.92 1.38 -5.29
N VAL A 41 -8.92 2.57 -4.72
CA VAL A 41 -7.82 3.13 -3.94
C VAL A 41 -8.33 3.39 -2.53
N TYR A 42 -7.62 2.88 -1.54
CA TYR A 42 -7.90 3.03 -0.11
C TYR A 42 -6.67 3.68 0.53
N GLU A 43 -6.86 4.85 1.11
CA GLU A 43 -5.77 5.67 1.60
C GLU A 43 -6.17 6.41 2.88
N ILE A 44 -5.20 7.03 3.54
CA ILE A 44 -5.45 8.02 4.59
C ILE A 44 -4.87 9.38 4.18
N LYS A 45 -5.67 10.44 4.25
CA LYS A 45 -5.24 11.79 3.88
C LYS A 45 -5.45 12.75 5.03
N ARG A 46 -4.69 13.84 5.07
CA ARG A 46 -4.97 14.92 6.02
C ARG A 46 -6.26 15.64 5.60
N GLY A 47 -7.27 15.59 6.46
CA GLY A 47 -8.51 16.34 6.32
C GLY A 47 -8.38 17.78 6.81
N SER A 48 -9.46 18.55 6.62
CA SER A 48 -9.61 19.89 7.19
C SER A 48 -9.49 19.84 8.72
N GLY A 49 -8.53 20.58 9.29
CA GLY A 49 -8.25 20.58 10.73
C GLY A 49 -7.07 19.68 11.15
N GLY A 50 -6.29 19.17 10.20
CA GLY A 50 -5.01 18.48 10.49
C GLY A 50 -5.14 17.02 10.93
N ARG A 51 -6.36 16.49 11.06
CA ARG A 51 -6.62 15.08 11.38
C ARG A 51 -6.52 14.22 10.13
N PHE A 52 -6.00 13.00 10.26
CA PHE A 52 -6.06 12.02 9.18
C PHE A 52 -7.46 11.44 9.05
N ILE A 53 -7.94 11.33 7.82
CA ILE A 53 -9.21 10.72 7.45
C ILE A 53 -8.95 9.61 6.45
N GLN A 54 -9.70 8.53 6.56
CA GLN A 54 -9.71 7.49 5.54
C GLN A 54 -10.43 8.01 4.29
N SER A 55 -9.88 7.70 3.12
CA SER A 55 -10.36 8.12 1.81
C SER A 55 -10.43 6.91 0.90
N PHE A 56 -11.58 6.74 0.28
CA PHE A 56 -11.88 5.60 -0.58
C PHE A 56 -12.37 6.13 -1.91
N THR A 57 -11.63 5.83 -2.97
CA THR A 57 -11.91 6.37 -4.30
C THR A 57 -11.70 5.32 -5.38
N SER A 58 -12.01 5.69 -6.62
CA SER A 58 -11.64 4.94 -7.80
C SER A 58 -10.80 5.81 -8.71
N GLU A 59 -9.64 5.33 -9.12
CA GLU A 59 -8.71 6.10 -9.94
C GLU A 59 -8.14 5.27 -11.08
N ARG A 60 -7.96 5.91 -12.22
CA ARG A 60 -7.17 5.38 -13.33
C ARG A 60 -5.70 5.67 -13.06
N LEU A 61 -4.99 4.65 -12.57
CA LEU A 61 -3.58 4.76 -12.18
C LEU A 61 -2.68 5.22 -13.34
N ASP A 62 -3.02 4.82 -14.57
CA ASP A 62 -2.32 5.23 -15.81
C ASP A 62 -2.42 6.74 -16.10
N LYS A 63 -3.39 7.42 -15.50
CA LYS A 63 -3.61 8.88 -15.65
C LYS A 63 -3.10 9.69 -14.46
N SER A 64 -2.59 9.02 -13.43
CA SER A 64 -2.16 9.69 -12.19
C SER A 64 -0.75 10.24 -12.32
N ASN A 65 -0.62 11.56 -12.44
CA ASN A 65 0.68 12.23 -12.49
C ASN A 65 1.46 12.16 -11.16
N ALA A 66 0.76 11.84 -10.06
CA ALA A 66 1.36 11.67 -8.75
C ALA A 66 1.90 10.25 -8.54
N LEU A 67 1.41 9.25 -9.29
CA LEU A 67 1.81 7.87 -9.12
C LEU A 67 3.28 7.69 -9.51
N THR A 68 4.09 7.19 -8.58
CA THR A 68 5.51 6.86 -8.81
C THR A 68 5.73 5.38 -8.96
N GLY A 69 4.82 4.53 -8.48
CA GLY A 69 4.92 3.09 -8.64
C GLY A 69 3.83 2.32 -7.93
N ILE A 70 3.77 1.02 -8.22
CA ILE A 70 2.87 0.07 -7.58
C ILE A 70 3.69 -1.14 -7.16
N VAL A 71 3.53 -1.53 -5.90
CA VAL A 71 3.97 -2.81 -5.38
C VAL A 71 2.82 -3.81 -5.57
N ASP A 72 3.01 -4.75 -6.49
CA ASP A 72 2.09 -5.87 -6.68
C ASP A 72 2.27 -6.86 -5.52
N LEU A 73 1.21 -7.18 -4.79
CA LEU A 73 1.30 -8.00 -3.58
C LEU A 73 0.75 -9.41 -3.80
N PHE A 74 -0.56 -9.54 -3.98
CA PHE A 74 -1.21 -10.85 -4.06
C PHE A 74 -2.56 -10.78 -4.77
N THR A 75 -3.07 -11.94 -5.14
CA THR A 75 -4.44 -12.13 -5.62
C THR A 75 -5.14 -13.11 -4.68
N THR A 76 -6.35 -12.77 -4.25
CA THR A 76 -7.10 -13.55 -3.25
C THR A 76 -8.55 -13.77 -3.67
N ASP A 77 -9.13 -14.89 -3.25
CA ASP A 77 -10.58 -15.18 -3.30
C ASP A 77 -11.22 -15.23 -1.90
N VAL A 78 -10.43 -15.01 -0.85
CA VAL A 78 -10.91 -14.88 0.55
C VAL A 78 -11.92 -13.75 0.67
N TYR A 79 -11.71 -12.65 -0.06
CA TYR A 79 -12.64 -11.53 -0.11
C TYR A 79 -13.60 -11.64 -1.31
N SER A 80 -14.89 -11.73 -1.01
CA SER A 80 -15.96 -11.85 -2.02
C SER A 80 -16.29 -10.52 -2.70
N SER A 81 -15.93 -9.38 -2.10
CA SER A 81 -16.17 -8.04 -2.63
C SER A 81 -15.10 -7.04 -2.18
N PHE A 82 -15.04 -5.90 -2.87
CA PHE A 82 -14.21 -4.77 -2.45
C PHE A 82 -14.65 -4.20 -1.09
N ASP A 83 -15.93 -4.29 -0.74
CA ASP A 83 -16.44 -3.81 0.55
C ASP A 83 -15.88 -4.62 1.73
N GLN A 84 -15.58 -5.91 1.54
CA GLN A 84 -14.93 -6.69 2.58
C GLN A 84 -13.49 -6.22 2.82
N ILE A 85 -12.75 -5.88 1.76
CA ILE A 85 -11.42 -5.26 1.89
C ILE A 85 -11.56 -3.91 2.61
N LEU A 86 -12.53 -3.10 2.18
CA LEU A 86 -12.84 -1.81 2.78
C LEU A 86 -13.08 -1.94 4.29
N MET A 87 -13.94 -2.86 4.72
CA MET A 87 -14.25 -3.09 6.14
C MET A 87 -12.99 -3.45 6.94
N ARG A 88 -12.09 -4.28 6.37
CA ARG A 88 -10.84 -4.68 7.04
C ARG A 88 -9.89 -3.50 7.23
N VAL A 89 -9.73 -2.67 6.20
CA VAL A 89 -8.84 -1.51 6.26
C VAL A 89 -9.45 -0.34 7.03
N SER A 90 -10.78 -0.20 7.04
CA SER A 90 -11.50 0.85 7.79
C SER A 90 -11.37 0.67 9.30
N ASN A 91 -11.24 -0.57 9.77
CA ASN A 91 -11.00 -0.88 11.19
C ASN A 91 -9.59 -0.51 11.67
N ILE A 92 -8.71 -0.04 10.79
CA ILE A 92 -7.35 0.39 11.12
C ILE A 92 -7.37 1.90 11.30
N GLY A 93 -7.12 2.35 12.54
CA GLY A 93 -7.06 3.77 12.86
C GLY A 93 -6.03 4.50 11.97
N PRO A 94 -6.35 5.71 11.49
CA PRO A 94 -5.49 6.44 10.56
C PRO A 94 -4.28 7.10 11.23
N GLU A 95 -4.18 7.06 12.55
CA GLU A 95 -3.09 7.67 13.32
C GLU A 95 -2.04 6.61 13.74
N ASP A 96 -0.76 6.93 13.61
CA ASP A 96 0.32 6.15 14.20
C ASP A 96 0.32 6.30 15.72
N ARG A 97 -0.22 5.29 16.41
CA ARG A 97 -0.21 5.18 17.87
C ARG A 97 1.04 4.48 18.41
N GLY A 98 2.16 4.54 17.69
CA GLY A 98 3.40 3.86 18.06
C GLY A 98 3.43 2.38 17.67
N TRP A 99 2.63 1.97 16.67
CA TRP A 99 2.60 0.58 16.22
C TRP A 99 3.89 0.23 15.46
N ARG A 100 4.55 -0.87 15.82
CA ARG A 100 5.83 -1.25 15.20
C ARG A 100 5.86 -2.77 14.97
N PHE A 101 6.24 -3.19 13.77
CA PHE A 101 6.41 -4.59 13.37
C PHE A 101 7.68 -4.70 12.49
N PRO A 102 8.49 -5.78 12.59
CA PRO A 102 8.41 -6.95 13.49
C PRO A 102 8.89 -6.69 14.94
N GLY A 103 8.96 -5.43 15.38
CA GLY A 103 9.40 -5.01 16.71
C GLY A 103 9.65 -3.52 16.71
N ARG A 104 10.32 -2.97 17.74
CA ARG A 104 10.60 -1.51 17.92
C ARG A 104 11.26 -0.79 16.72
N PHE A 105 11.68 -1.52 15.69
CA PHE A 105 12.30 -1.02 14.46
C PHE A 105 11.31 -0.64 13.34
N GLY A 106 10.04 -0.39 13.66
CA GLY A 106 9.08 0.17 12.69
C GLY A 106 9.41 1.61 12.27
N PRO A 107 8.63 2.21 11.35
CA PRO A 107 8.94 3.52 10.78
C PRO A 107 8.99 4.61 11.88
N PRO A 108 9.69 5.74 11.63
CA PRO A 108 9.70 6.87 12.55
C PRO A 108 8.28 7.28 12.94
N ALA A 109 8.09 7.74 14.18
CA ALA A 109 6.81 8.30 14.61
C ALA A 109 6.38 9.43 13.67
N GLY A 110 5.10 9.44 13.27
CA GLY A 110 4.54 10.42 12.33
C GLY A 110 4.49 9.98 10.87
N TRP A 111 4.81 8.71 10.57
CA TRP A 111 4.58 8.10 9.25
C TRP A 111 3.23 7.39 9.18
N ASP A 112 2.16 8.16 9.37
CA ASP A 112 0.81 7.64 9.54
C ASP A 112 0.35 6.77 8.36
N CYS A 113 0.61 7.19 7.11
CA CYS A 113 0.16 6.43 5.93
C CYS A 113 0.94 5.14 5.69
N SER A 114 2.26 5.16 5.89
CA SER A 114 3.10 3.95 5.80
C SER A 114 2.71 2.95 6.89
N THR A 115 2.57 3.42 8.13
CA THR A 115 2.13 2.60 9.27
C THR A 115 0.75 2.01 9.05
N TRP A 116 -0.19 2.79 8.50
CA TRP A 116 -1.54 2.32 8.17
C TRP A 116 -1.53 1.22 7.12
N VAL A 117 -0.77 1.39 6.02
CA VAL A 117 -0.64 0.34 4.98
C VAL A 117 -0.04 -0.93 5.57
N LEU A 118 1.02 -0.82 6.37
CA LEU A 118 1.69 -1.97 6.97
C LEU A 118 0.78 -2.75 7.94
N GLN A 119 -0.05 -2.05 8.71
CA GLN A 119 -1.10 -2.69 9.53
C GLN A 119 -2.15 -3.41 8.68
N ALA A 120 -2.50 -2.86 7.52
CA ALA A 120 -3.44 -3.51 6.60
C ALA A 120 -2.86 -4.78 6.00
N LEU A 121 -1.57 -4.76 5.63
CA LEU A 121 -0.86 -5.93 5.14
C LEU A 121 -0.79 -7.03 6.21
N GLN A 122 -0.52 -6.68 7.45
CA GLN A 122 -0.58 -7.62 8.56
C GLN A 122 -2.00 -8.20 8.74
N ARG A 123 -3.04 -7.38 8.57
CA ARG A 123 -4.44 -7.85 8.60
C ARG A 123 -4.72 -8.85 7.47
N PHE A 124 -4.32 -8.56 6.24
CA PHE A 124 -4.49 -9.48 5.11
C PHE A 124 -3.75 -10.79 5.30
N TYR A 125 -2.56 -10.75 5.90
CA TYR A 125 -1.80 -11.94 6.27
C TYR A 125 -2.55 -12.77 7.32
N ASN A 126 -2.98 -12.14 8.42
CA ASN A 126 -3.70 -12.81 9.52
C ASN A 126 -5.05 -13.38 9.09
N ASP A 127 -5.74 -12.74 8.15
CA ASP A 127 -6.99 -13.21 7.57
C ASP A 127 -6.78 -14.41 6.62
N GLY A 128 -5.54 -14.78 6.31
CA GLY A 128 -5.20 -15.80 5.31
C GLY A 128 -5.38 -15.34 3.86
N ALA A 129 -5.76 -14.08 3.63
CA ALA A 129 -5.93 -13.50 2.30
C ALA A 129 -4.59 -13.38 1.57
N TRP A 130 -3.50 -13.14 2.31
CA TRP A 130 -2.13 -13.20 1.82
C TRP A 130 -1.38 -14.39 2.43
N ASN A 131 -1.64 -15.59 1.90
CA ASN A 131 -1.03 -16.82 2.39
C ASN A 131 0.38 -17.03 1.79
N VAL A 132 1.39 -16.47 2.45
CA VAL A 132 2.81 -16.65 2.08
C VAL A 132 3.63 -17.09 3.31
N PRO A 133 4.80 -17.72 3.11
CA PRO A 133 5.77 -17.90 4.17
C PRO A 133 6.09 -16.58 4.88
N GLU A 134 6.28 -16.63 6.20
CA GLU A 134 6.59 -15.45 7.03
C GLU A 134 7.78 -14.65 6.50
N GLU A 135 8.81 -15.33 6.00
CA GLU A 135 9.99 -14.68 5.40
C GLU A 135 9.63 -13.79 4.20
N ILE A 136 8.69 -14.22 3.36
CA ILE A 136 8.23 -13.45 2.20
C ILE A 136 7.41 -12.24 2.67
N PHE A 137 6.56 -12.44 3.69
CA PHE A 137 5.83 -11.35 4.31
C PHE A 137 6.78 -10.29 4.89
N LEU A 138 7.76 -10.70 5.70
CA LEU A 138 8.79 -9.83 6.28
C LEU A 138 9.60 -9.09 5.20
N LYS A 139 9.92 -9.75 4.08
CA LYS A 139 10.64 -9.13 2.96
C LYS A 139 9.82 -8.05 2.25
N ALA A 140 8.55 -8.31 1.97
CA ALA A 140 7.68 -7.31 1.35
C ALA A 140 7.41 -6.13 2.31
N TYR A 141 7.23 -6.44 3.59
CA TYR A 141 7.07 -5.47 4.67
C TYR A 141 8.29 -4.53 4.77
N THR A 142 9.50 -5.08 4.84
CA THR A 142 10.75 -4.30 4.86
C THR A 142 11.00 -3.57 3.55
N THR A 143 10.57 -4.11 2.40
CA THR A 143 10.66 -3.41 1.12
C THR A 143 9.80 -2.14 1.11
N ILE A 144 8.57 -2.19 1.60
CA ILE A 144 7.70 -1.01 1.69
C ILE A 144 8.32 0.04 2.63
N LEU A 145 8.86 -0.39 3.77
CA LEU A 145 9.59 0.49 4.68
C LEU A 145 10.82 1.13 4.04
N ASN A 146 11.70 0.32 3.45
CA ASN A 146 12.95 0.77 2.86
C ASN A 146 12.71 1.67 1.65
N ARG A 147 11.72 1.34 0.81
CA ARG A 147 11.35 2.21 -0.31
C ARG A 147 10.89 3.57 0.18
N GLY A 148 10.09 3.62 1.24
CA GLY A 148 9.71 4.89 1.86
C GLY A 148 10.94 5.70 2.27
N SER A 149 11.91 5.05 2.91
CA SER A 149 13.12 5.69 3.42
C SER A 149 14.10 6.11 2.33
N GLU A 150 14.35 5.25 1.34
CA GLU A 150 15.24 5.50 0.19
C GLU A 150 14.76 6.69 -0.64
N MET A 151 13.45 6.81 -0.87
CA MET A 151 12.93 7.90 -1.70
C MET A 151 12.81 9.21 -0.92
N GLY A 152 12.68 9.17 0.41
CA GLY A 152 12.90 10.34 1.27
C GLY A 152 14.34 10.88 1.18
N ALA A 153 15.29 10.07 0.68
CA ALA A 153 16.70 10.42 0.54
C ALA A 153 17.18 10.64 -0.92
N THR A 154 16.36 10.38 -1.95
CA THR A 154 16.82 10.34 -3.37
C THR A 154 16.13 11.39 -4.27
N PRO A 155 16.86 12.23 -5.04
CA PRO A 155 16.27 13.20 -5.96
C PRO A 155 15.60 12.60 -7.22
N ARG A 156 14.39 13.08 -7.50
CA ARG A 156 13.51 13.12 -8.70
C ARG A 156 13.70 12.27 -9.98
N SER A 157 14.83 11.67 -10.35
CA SER A 157 15.04 11.24 -11.76
C SER A 157 15.01 9.74 -12.06
N ALA A 158 14.57 8.86 -11.15
CA ALA A 158 14.63 7.41 -11.40
C ALA A 158 13.44 6.62 -10.83
N ALA A 159 12.20 6.85 -11.30
CA ALA A 159 11.07 6.01 -10.84
C ALA A 159 9.88 6.00 -11.81
N ILE A 160 10.05 5.42 -13.00
CA ILE A 160 8.96 4.67 -13.64
C ILE A 160 9.57 3.36 -14.14
N ARG A 161 9.61 2.38 -13.24
CA ARG A 161 9.78 0.98 -13.61
C ARG A 161 8.79 0.21 -12.75
N SER A 162 8.02 -0.68 -13.36
CA SER A 162 7.38 -1.77 -12.62
C SER A 162 8.47 -2.45 -11.80
N ILE A 163 8.39 -2.38 -10.47
CA ILE A 163 9.33 -3.09 -9.61
C ILE A 163 8.66 -4.42 -9.26
N PRO A 164 9.01 -5.52 -9.93
CA PRO A 164 8.49 -6.82 -9.54
C PRO A 164 8.98 -7.14 -8.14
N LEU A 165 8.08 -7.16 -7.15
CA LEU A 165 8.34 -7.92 -5.93
C LEU A 165 8.22 -9.40 -6.29
N ILE A 166 9.16 -10.17 -5.74
CA ILE A 166 9.45 -11.57 -6.05
C ILE A 166 8.15 -12.35 -6.17
N ARG A 167 7.89 -12.88 -7.38
CA ARG A 167 6.86 -13.91 -7.56
C ARG A 167 7.19 -15.04 -6.59
N ALA A 168 6.24 -15.40 -5.73
CA ALA A 168 6.28 -16.72 -5.13
C ALA A 168 6.48 -17.74 -6.26
N PRO A 169 7.38 -18.74 -6.10
CA PRO A 169 7.54 -19.76 -7.12
C PRO A 169 6.17 -20.33 -7.46
N ARG A 170 5.87 -20.39 -8.77
CA ARG A 170 4.65 -21.05 -9.24
C ARG A 170 4.73 -22.50 -8.78
N GLY A 171 3.87 -22.86 -7.83
CA GLY A 171 3.64 -24.25 -7.45
C GLY A 171 3.82 -24.49 -5.97
N TYR A 172 2.71 -24.44 -5.24
CA TYR A 172 2.26 -25.61 -4.49
C TYR A 172 0.77 -25.75 -4.78
N GLY A 173 0.47 -26.49 -5.84
CA GLY A 173 -0.85 -27.07 -5.99
C GLY A 173 -0.95 -28.23 -5.02
N TYR A 174 -2.03 -28.27 -4.26
CA TYR A 174 -2.85 -29.45 -4.04
C TYR A 174 -4.30 -28.98 -3.97
#